data_AF-A0A3D2G1D7-F1
#
_entry.id   AF-A0A3D2G1D7-F1
#
_cell.length_a   1.000
_cell.length_b   1.000
_cell.length_c   1.000
_cell.angle_alpha   90.00
_cell.angle_beta   90.00
_cell.angle_gamma   90.00
#
_symmetry.space_group_name_H-M   'P 1'
#
loop_
_entity.id
_entity.type
_entity.pdbx_description
1 polymer ?
#
loop_
_entity_poly.entity_id
_entity_poly.type
_entity_poly.pdbx_seq_one_letter_code
_entity_poly.pdbx_strand_id
1 'polypeptide(L)'
;MMASCAHACDRHALLRENLLAEIAEKYWRLRRRAEYLARHSLRARIAAFLLDAAADAGGNTFSLGMRREDLAAYLGANRSALCRELSRLRAEGWIDCCRDSVRLINTAALAKSAAAENRSGEK
;
A
#
# COMPACT_ATOMS: atom_id res chain seq x y z
N MET A 1 -32.39 -5.32 -6.45
CA MET A 1 -31.41 -6.42 -6.33
C MET A 1 -31.49 -7.19 -7.65
N MET A 2 -30.38 -7.26 -8.42
CA MET A 2 -30.39 -7.79 -9.79
C MET A 2 -31.12 -9.14 -9.84
N ALA A 3 -32.30 -9.15 -10.44
CA ALA A 3 -33.10 -10.37 -10.55
C ALA A 3 -32.28 -11.41 -11.32
N SER A 4 -32.31 -12.66 -10.87
CA SER A 4 -31.77 -13.76 -11.66
C SER A 4 -32.48 -13.74 -13.01
N CYS A 5 -31.72 -13.52 -14.08
CA CYS A 5 -32.26 -13.66 -15.42
C CYS A 5 -32.86 -15.06 -15.54
N ALA A 6 -34.14 -15.17 -15.89
CA ALA A 6 -34.84 -16.44 -16.03
C ALA A 6 -34.17 -17.40 -17.04
N HIS A 7 -33.30 -16.86 -17.91
CA HIS A 7 -32.57 -17.59 -18.94
C HIS A 7 -31.07 -17.75 -18.66
N ALA A 8 -30.59 -17.44 -17.46
CA ALA A 8 -29.19 -17.59 -17.06
C ALA A 8 -28.19 -17.08 -18.12
N CYS A 9 -28.50 -15.97 -18.80
CA CYS A 9 -27.73 -15.61 -19.98
C CYS A 9 -26.29 -15.23 -19.63
N ASP A 10 -25.35 -15.65 -20.49
CA ASP A 10 -23.91 -15.50 -20.28
C ASP A 10 -23.49 -14.06 -20.00
N ARG A 11 -24.19 -13.09 -20.60
CA ARG A 11 -23.89 -11.67 -20.41
C ARG A 11 -24.21 -11.16 -19.00
N HIS A 12 -25.27 -11.66 -18.36
CA HIS A 12 -25.57 -11.32 -16.96
C HIS A 12 -24.62 -12.05 -16.00
N ALA A 13 -24.18 -13.27 -16.33
CA ALA A 13 -23.15 -13.97 -15.56
C ALA A 13 -21.81 -13.22 -15.58
N LEU A 14 -21.35 -12.81 -16.77
CA LEU A 14 -20.14 -12.00 -16.94
C LEU A 14 -20.23 -10.65 -16.22
N LEU A 15 -21.39 -9.97 -16.31
CA LEU A 15 -21.58 -8.71 -15.59
C LEU A 15 -21.48 -8.89 -14.06
N ARG A 16 -22.07 -9.97 -13.52
CA ARG A 16 -21.99 -10.29 -12.09
C ARG A 16 -20.56 -10.61 -11.66
N GLU A 17 -19.83 -11.40 -12.45
CA GLU A 17 -18.42 -11.74 -12.19
C GLU A 17 -17.55 -10.49 -12.20
N ASN A 18 -17.67 -9.65 -13.22
CA ASN A 18 -16.94 -8.38 -13.32
C ASN A 18 -17.27 -7.45 -12.14
N LEU A 19 -18.55 -7.35 -11.75
CA LEU A 19 -18.95 -6.53 -10.62
C LEU A 19 -18.36 -7.06 -9.30
N LEU A 20 -18.41 -8.38 -9.08
CA LEU A 20 -17.82 -9.00 -7.90
C LEU A 20 -16.30 -8.79 -7.86
N ALA A 21 -15.61 -8.93 -8.99
CA ALA A 21 -14.18 -8.66 -9.10
C ALA A 21 -13.84 -7.20 -8.78
N GLU A 22 -14.59 -6.24 -9.34
CA GLU A 22 -14.43 -4.81 -9.08
C GLU A 22 -14.66 -4.45 -7.60
N ILE A 23 -15.71 -5.03 -6.98
CA ILE A 23 -15.99 -4.82 -5.57
C ILE A 23 -14.87 -5.40 -4.71
N ALA A 24 -14.41 -6.62 -5.02
CA ALA A 24 -13.33 -7.28 -4.30
C ALA A 24 -12.05 -6.46 -4.39
N GLU A 25 -11.66 -5.98 -5.57
CA GLU A 25 -10.46 -5.16 -5.75
C GLU A 25 -10.53 -3.88 -4.93
N LYS A 26 -11.67 -3.17 -4.97
CA LYS A 26 -11.91 -1.96 -4.17
C LYS A 26 -11.87 -2.24 -2.67
N TYR A 27 -12.46 -3.35 -2.23
CA TYR A 27 -12.40 -3.78 -0.84
C TYR A 27 -10.96 -4.04 -0.39
N TRP A 28 -10.18 -4.80 -1.15
CA TRP A 28 -8.78 -5.08 -0.82
C TRP A 28 -7.93 -3.81 -0.78
N ARG A 29 -8.11 -2.90 -1.74
CA ARG A 29 -7.41 -1.62 -1.78
C ARG A 29 -7.72 -0.75 -0.56
N LEU A 30 -9.00 -0.69 -0.17
CA LEU A 30 -9.43 0.05 1.01
C LEU A 30 -8.91 -0.59 2.30
N ARG A 31 -8.97 -1.92 2.40
CA ARG A 31 -8.46 -2.69 3.53
C ARG A 31 -6.96 -2.47 3.73
N ARG A 32 -6.14 -2.62 2.68
CA ARG A 32 -4.69 -2.34 2.76
C ARG A 32 -4.43 -0.90 3.22
N ARG A 33 -5.15 0.07 2.68
CA ARG A 33 -5.03 1.47 3.11
C ARG A 33 -5.35 1.63 4.60
N ALA A 34 -6.42 0.99 5.09
CA ALA A 34 -6.78 1.01 6.51
C ALA A 34 -5.68 0.38 7.38
N GLU A 35 -5.08 -0.74 6.95
CA GLU A 35 -3.95 -1.40 7.64
C GLU A 35 -2.70 -0.52 7.69
N TYR A 36 -2.42 0.28 6.65
CA TYR A 36 -1.38 1.30 6.72
C TYR A 36 -1.77 2.39 7.72
N LEU A 37 -2.95 2.99 7.59
CA LEU A 37 -3.38 4.10 8.44
C LEU A 37 -3.54 3.74 9.91
N ALA A 38 -3.74 2.47 10.24
CA ALA A 38 -3.75 1.97 11.61
C ALA A 38 -2.36 2.05 12.29
N ARG A 39 -1.27 2.22 11.53
CA ARG A 39 0.08 2.38 12.07
C ARG A 39 0.33 3.82 12.52
N HIS A 40 0.82 3.96 13.75
CA HIS A 40 0.98 5.25 14.41
C HIS A 40 1.95 6.19 13.67
N SER A 41 3.16 5.74 13.34
CA SER A 41 4.16 6.59 12.70
C SER A 41 4.04 6.61 11.18
N LEU A 42 4.39 7.76 10.58
CA LEU A 42 4.52 7.86 9.12
C LEU A 42 5.63 6.92 8.61
N ARG A 43 6.69 6.72 9.39
CA ARG A 43 7.76 5.78 9.07
C ARG A 43 7.24 4.34 8.98
N ALA A 44 6.45 3.88 9.95
CA ALA A 44 5.86 2.54 9.92
C ALA A 44 4.91 2.36 8.71
N ARG A 45 4.11 3.39 8.40
CA ARG A 45 3.25 3.45 7.20
C ARG A 45 4.05 3.30 5.91
N ILE A 46 5.11 4.09 5.75
CA ILE A 46 5.99 4.04 4.57
C ILE A 46 6.66 2.67 4.48
N ALA A 47 7.19 2.15 5.60
CA ALA A 47 7.89 0.86 5.61
C ALA A 47 6.96 -0.30 5.20
N ALA A 48 5.75 -0.34 5.74
CA ALA A 48 4.74 -1.35 5.35
C ALA A 48 4.39 -1.25 3.87
N PHE A 49 4.09 -0.04 3.38
CA PHE A 49 3.78 0.18 1.97
C PHE A 49 4.91 -0.25 1.03
N LEU A 50 6.16 0.05 1.37
CA LEU A 50 7.31 -0.30 0.53
C LEU A 50 7.58 -1.81 0.48
N LEU A 51 7.32 -2.52 1.58
CA LEU A 51 7.41 -3.99 1.62
C LEU A 51 6.32 -4.63 0.76
N ASP A 52 5.09 -4.16 0.89
CA ASP A 52 3.96 -4.68 0.10
C ASP A 52 4.14 -4.37 -1.39
N ALA A 53 4.63 -3.18 -1.73
CA ALA A 53 4.92 -2.82 -3.13
C ALA A 53 6.06 -3.66 -3.73
N ALA A 54 7.07 -4.03 -2.95
CA ALA A 54 8.10 -4.97 -3.39
C ALA A 54 7.54 -6.38 -3.62
N ALA A 55 6.65 -6.83 -2.73
CA ALA A 55 5.98 -8.12 -2.86
C ALA A 55 5.08 -8.17 -4.11
N ASP A 56 4.27 -7.13 -4.33
CA ASP A 56 3.41 -6.99 -5.51
C ASP A 56 4.24 -6.94 -6.82
N ALA A 57 5.43 -6.33 -6.80
CA ALA A 57 6.33 -6.27 -7.95
C ALA A 57 7.18 -7.54 -8.15
N GLY A 58 7.18 -8.47 -7.19
CA GLY A 58 8.02 -9.68 -7.23
C GLY A 58 9.51 -9.42 -7.08
N GLY A 59 9.92 -8.26 -6.53
CA GLY A 59 11.33 -7.90 -6.41
C GLY A 59 11.61 -6.64 -5.59
N ASN A 60 12.86 -6.48 -5.17
CA ASN A 60 13.27 -5.37 -4.30
C ASN A 60 13.39 -4.02 -5.04
N THR A 61 13.30 -3.99 -6.37
CA THR A 61 13.34 -2.74 -7.16
C THR A 61 12.02 -2.60 -7.89
N PHE A 62 11.31 -1.49 -7.67
CA PHE A 62 10.00 -1.26 -8.24
C PHE A 62 9.71 0.24 -8.45
N SER A 63 8.75 0.53 -9.33
CA SER A 63 8.19 1.87 -9.48
C SER A 63 7.01 2.04 -8.54
N LEU A 64 6.87 3.22 -7.94
CA LEU A 64 5.76 3.52 -7.02
C LEU A 64 4.41 3.64 -7.73
N GLY A 65 4.40 3.80 -9.07
CA GLY A 65 3.18 3.89 -9.88
C GLY A 65 2.30 5.10 -9.59
N MET A 66 2.73 6.03 -8.73
CA MET A 66 2.00 7.25 -8.37
C MET A 66 2.96 8.36 -7.95
N ARG A 67 2.50 9.61 -8.01
CA ARG A 67 3.31 10.76 -7.60
C ARG A 67 3.45 10.80 -6.08
N ARG A 68 4.50 11.47 -5.60
CA ARG A 68 4.75 11.65 -4.15
C ARG A 68 3.59 12.34 -3.42
N GLU A 69 2.89 13.25 -4.09
CA GLU A 69 1.69 13.91 -3.56
C GLU A 69 0.60 12.87 -3.23
N ASP A 70 0.31 12.00 -4.21
CA ASP A 70 -0.75 11.00 -4.13
C ASP A 70 -0.38 9.92 -3.10
N LEU A 71 0.89 9.50 -3.05
CA LEU A 71 1.40 8.58 -2.03
C LEU A 71 1.30 9.18 -0.63
N ALA A 72 1.60 10.47 -0.46
CA ALA A 72 1.47 11.12 0.84
C ALA A 72 0.03 11.13 1.30
N ALA A 73 -0.91 11.52 0.43
CA ALA A 73 -2.34 11.50 0.72
C ALA A 73 -2.84 10.07 1.00
N TYR A 74 -2.36 9.09 0.24
CA TYR A 74 -2.70 7.68 0.44
C TYR A 74 -2.29 7.19 1.84
N LEU A 75 -1.09 7.57 2.28
CA LEU A 75 -0.54 7.24 3.60
C LEU A 75 -0.97 8.21 4.71
N GLY A 76 -1.85 9.18 4.46
CA GLY A 76 -2.33 10.11 5.49
C GLY A 76 -1.25 11.07 6.00
N ALA A 77 -0.42 11.60 5.10
CA ALA A 77 0.61 12.59 5.37
C ALA A 77 0.60 13.71 4.31
N ASN A 78 1.33 14.78 4.57
CA ASN A 78 1.64 15.77 3.55
C ASN A 78 2.92 15.40 2.79
N ARG A 79 3.08 15.96 1.58
CA ARG A 79 4.21 15.68 0.70
C ARG A 79 5.56 15.96 1.36
N SER A 80 5.69 17.04 2.14
CA SER A 80 6.96 17.41 2.76
C SER A 80 7.38 16.45 3.88
N ALA A 81 6.44 15.91 4.65
CA ALA A 81 6.71 14.88 5.65
C ALA A 81 7.14 13.56 4.99
N LEU A 82 6.43 13.12 3.95
CA LEU A 82 6.79 11.93 3.18
C LEU A 82 8.21 12.03 2.60
N CYS A 83 8.53 13.14 1.91
CA CYS A 83 9.85 13.32 1.32
C CYS A 83 10.98 13.36 2.38
N ARG A 84 10.73 13.97 3.54
CA ARG A 84 11.68 13.99 4.66
C ARG A 84 11.90 12.60 5.26
N GLU A 85 10.85 11.80 5.42
CA GLU A 85 11.00 10.41 5.88
C GLU A 85 11.73 9.54 4.87
N LEU A 86 11.40 9.62 3.57
CA LEU A 86 12.12 8.89 2.52
C LEU A 86 13.60 9.25 2.47
N SER A 87 13.92 10.54 2.64
CA SER A 87 15.32 11.00 2.72
C SER A 87 16.06 10.42 3.92
N ARG A 88 15.39 10.29 5.07
CA ARG A 88 15.94 9.63 6.26
C ARG A 88 16.15 8.14 6.06
N LEU A 89 15.15 7.42 5.52
CA LEU A 89 15.28 6.00 5.20
C LEU A 89 16.44 5.73 4.23
N ARG A 90 16.67 6.65 3.27
CA ARG A 90 17.82 6.59 2.36
C ARG A 90 19.13 6.86 3.07
N ALA A 91 19.21 7.87 3.93
CA ALA A 91 20.40 8.18 4.72
C ALA A 91 20.78 7.04 5.69
N GLU A 92 19.77 6.33 6.21
CA GLU A 92 19.93 5.13 7.04
C GLU A 92 20.30 3.88 6.24
N GLY A 93 20.33 3.96 4.90
CA GLY A 93 20.68 2.84 4.03
C GLY A 93 19.60 1.76 3.94
N TRP A 94 18.33 2.08 4.25
CA TRP A 94 17.24 1.11 4.19
C TRP A 94 16.69 0.97 2.77
N ILE A 95 16.71 2.08 2.03
CA ILE A 95 16.24 2.17 0.65
C ILE A 95 17.18 3.02 -0.18
N ASP A 96 17.18 2.78 -1.49
CA ASP A 96 17.62 3.75 -2.49
C ASP A 96 16.40 4.27 -3.23
N CYS A 97 16.39 5.55 -3.60
CA CYS A 97 15.27 6.20 -4.27
C CYS A 97 15.79 7.12 -5.36
N CYS A 98 15.37 6.84 -6.61
CA CYS A 98 15.65 7.67 -7.77
C CYS A 98 14.33 8.00 -8.48
N ARG A 99 13.91 9.27 -8.42
CA ARG A 99 12.61 9.73 -8.91
C ARG A 99 11.46 8.88 -8.33
N ASP A 100 10.82 8.08 -9.17
CA ASP A 100 9.66 7.24 -8.84
C ASP A 100 10.05 5.78 -8.61
N SER A 101 11.33 5.43 -8.86
CA SER A 101 11.89 4.11 -8.61
C SER A 101 12.46 4.02 -7.20
N VAL A 102 12.15 2.92 -6.52
CA VAL A 102 12.65 2.60 -5.18
C VAL A 102 13.31 1.22 -5.22
N ARG A 103 14.46 1.10 -4.57
CA ARG A 103 15.12 -0.17 -4.31
C ARG A 103 15.23 -0.40 -2.81
N LEU A 104 14.76 -1.54 -2.32
CA LEU A 104 14.93 -1.94 -0.92
C LEU A 104 16.33 -2.49 -0.73
N ILE A 105 17.03 -1.97 0.28
CA ILE A 105 18.38 -2.42 0.67
C ILE A 105 18.28 -3.26 1.94
N ASN A 106 17.52 -2.81 2.94
CA ASN A 106 17.38 -3.48 4.23
C ASN A 106 15.92 -3.79 4.54
N THR A 107 15.42 -4.91 4.02
CA THR A 107 14.05 -5.38 4.24
C THR A 107 13.79 -5.74 5.70
N ALA A 108 14.80 -6.23 6.43
CA ALA A 108 14.67 -6.57 7.84
C ALA A 108 14.42 -5.34 8.72
N ALA A 109 15.14 -4.23 8.47
CA ALA A 109 14.93 -2.97 9.19
C ALA A 109 13.56 -2.37 8.88
N LEU A 110 13.13 -2.40 7.60
CA LEU A 110 11.79 -1.99 7.19
C LEU A 110 10.71 -2.83 7.88
N ALA A 111 10.86 -4.15 7.91
CA ALA A 111 9.89 -5.05 8.55
C ALA A 111 9.79 -4.79 10.06
N LYS A 112 10.94 -4.59 10.72
CA LYS A 112 10.98 -4.20 12.14
C LYS A 112 10.25 -2.88 12.37
N SER A 113 10.50 -1.86 11.55
CA SER A 113 9.81 -0.57 11.68
C SER A 113 8.32 -0.65 11.37
N ALA A 114 7.90 -1.52 10.45
CA ALA A 114 6.49 -1.73 10.11
C ALA A 114 5.72 -2.46 11.22
N ALA A 115 6.40 -3.26 12.06
CA ALA A 115 5.82 -4.07 13.13
C ALA A 115 5.94 -3.46 14.54
N ALA A 116 6.85 -2.50 14.75
CA ALA A 116 7.26 -2.04 16.08
C ALA A 116 6.18 -1.29 16.90
N GLU A 117 5.01 -0.98 16.36
CA GLU A 117 4.11 0.03 16.96
C GLU A 117 2.72 -0.48 17.39
N ASN A 118 2.42 -1.78 17.29
CA ASN A 118 1.15 -2.36 17.77
C ASN A 118 1.04 -2.52 19.30
N ARG A 119 1.90 -1.88 20.12
CA ARG A 119 2.01 -2.15 21.57
C ARG A 119 1.75 -0.96 22.52
N SER A 120 1.25 0.17 22.05
CA SER A 120 1.12 1.39 22.89
C SER A 120 -0.32 1.85 23.17
N GLY A 121 -1.32 0.98 23.03
CA GLY A 121 -2.75 1.32 23.16
C GLY A 121 -3.51 0.56 24.25
N GLU A 122 -2.85 0.05 25.28
CA GLU A 122 -3.51 -0.62 26.42
C GLU A 122 -2.96 -0.04 27.73
N LYS A 123 -3.46 1.14 28.09
CA LYS A 123 -3.55 1.66 29.45
C LYS A 123 -4.78 2.54 29.57
#